data_AF-Q13RU5-F1
#
_entry.id   AF-Q13RU5-F1
#
_cell.length_a   1.000
_cell.length_b   1.000
_cell.length_c   1.000
_cell.angle_alpha   90.00
_cell.angle_beta   90.00
_cell.angle_gamma   90.00
#
_symmetry.space_group_name_H-M   'P 1'
#
loop_
_entity.id
_entity.type
_entity.pdbx_description
1 polymer ?
#
loop_
_entity_poly.entity_id
_entity_poly.type
_entity_poly.pdbx_seq_one_letter_code
_entity_poly.pdbx_strand_id
1 'polypeptide(L)'
;MRSHTINLLDNKEHDSMRNLHPHAMDLNGYPGNRTRPMRHAAWRIGLRVWGFAESEVNAWIRDLPVLDGSLCWEIAHQRDGSGADMIIHLVRSSSPALGSFCWNSVGANDAIRASRWSSRVEMALFSGDVTRLPQVRYGLWAMAGTRPAESALHTLAQAVIVPQFLRRRVTQGTGAVRVVPRRLALVR
;
A
#
# COMPACT_ATOMS: atom_id res chain seq x y z
N MET A 1 30.45 17.82 33.78
CA MET A 1 30.64 19.29 33.76
C MET A 1 31.88 19.61 32.93
N ARG A 2 31.79 20.67 32.12
CA ARG A 2 32.83 21.31 31.26
C ARG A 2 32.73 21.00 29.76
N SER A 3 32.03 21.91 29.08
CA SER A 3 32.32 22.37 27.71
C SER A 3 33.79 22.79 27.55
N HIS A 4 34.31 22.84 26.33
CA HIS A 4 34.84 24.04 25.66
C HIS A 4 35.25 23.73 24.21
N THR A 5 34.68 24.50 23.29
CA THR A 5 35.12 24.75 21.91
C THR A 5 36.38 25.63 21.93
N ILE A 6 37.22 25.61 20.87
CA ILE A 6 37.78 26.79 20.17
C ILE A 6 38.59 26.38 18.92
N ASN A 7 38.50 27.26 17.93
CA ASN A 7 38.97 27.31 16.53
C ASN A 7 40.49 27.33 16.31
N LEU A 8 40.92 27.17 15.04
CA LEU A 8 41.78 28.11 14.27
C LEU A 8 41.88 27.58 12.80
N LEU A 9 41.45 28.34 11.76
CA LEU A 9 42.24 29.27 10.90
C LEU A 9 43.32 28.54 10.07
N ASP A 10 43.62 28.81 8.80
CA ASP A 10 43.26 29.83 7.80
C ASP A 10 43.89 29.41 6.44
N ASN A 11 43.66 30.23 5.41
CA ASN A 11 44.38 30.42 4.13
C ASN A 11 43.62 29.97 2.87
N LYS A 12 43.02 30.90 2.12
CA LYS A 12 43.62 31.88 1.16
C LYS A 12 44.16 31.19 -0.09
N GLU A 13 43.96 31.67 -1.32
CA GLU A 13 43.17 32.75 -1.93
C GLU A 13 43.41 32.61 -3.45
N HIS A 14 42.56 33.26 -4.27
CA HIS A 14 42.79 33.69 -5.66
C HIS A 14 43.11 32.66 -6.78
N ASP A 15 42.35 32.66 -7.88
CA ASP A 15 42.54 33.65 -8.95
C ASP A 15 41.53 33.53 -10.13
N SER A 16 41.11 34.73 -10.59
CA SER A 16 40.73 35.22 -11.92
C SER A 16 39.64 34.61 -12.83
N MET A 17 38.73 35.53 -13.17
CA MET A 17 37.81 35.60 -14.30
C MET A 17 38.47 35.62 -15.69
N ARG A 18 37.68 35.22 -16.70
CA ARG A 18 37.52 35.71 -18.10
C ARG A 18 37.20 34.46 -18.96
N ASN A 19 36.21 34.37 -19.86
CA ASN A 19 35.63 35.37 -20.76
C ASN A 19 34.52 34.70 -21.64
N LEU A 20 33.55 35.50 -22.10
CA LEU A 20 32.78 35.43 -23.38
C LEU A 20 31.50 34.54 -23.55
N HIS A 21 30.39 35.22 -23.87
CA HIS A 21 29.14 34.80 -24.56
C HIS A 21 29.29 34.95 -26.11
N PRO A 22 28.32 34.65 -27.02
CA PRO A 22 27.19 33.68 -27.07
C PRO A 22 27.08 32.93 -28.45
N HIS A 23 25.99 32.17 -28.64
CA HIS A 23 25.45 31.55 -29.90
C HIS A 23 25.96 30.19 -30.39
N ALA A 24 25.15 29.16 -30.13
CA ALA A 24 24.79 28.16 -31.15
C ALA A 24 23.34 27.71 -30.90
N MET A 25 22.43 28.16 -31.77
CA MET A 25 21.16 27.48 -31.99
C MET A 25 21.50 26.18 -32.73
N ASP A 26 21.28 25.03 -32.08
CA ASP A 26 21.03 23.79 -32.80
C ASP A 26 19.56 23.41 -32.59
N LEU A 27 18.78 23.79 -33.60
CA LEU A 27 17.48 23.23 -33.91
C LEU A 27 17.71 21.81 -34.45
N ASN A 28 17.56 20.78 -33.62
CA ASN A 28 17.11 19.48 -34.11
C ASN A 28 16.70 18.53 -32.99
N GLY A 29 15.49 18.00 -33.14
CA GLY A 29 14.99 16.86 -32.37
C GLY A 29 14.09 17.26 -31.21
N TYR A 30 12.84 17.63 -31.50
CA TYR A 30 11.75 17.32 -30.57
C TYR A 30 11.86 15.83 -30.24
N PRO A 31 12.18 15.42 -29.00
CA PRO A 31 12.00 14.04 -28.62
C PRO A 31 10.49 13.85 -28.61
N GLY A 32 10.03 13.09 -29.61
CA GLY A 32 8.66 12.64 -29.72
C GLY A 32 8.15 12.27 -28.35
N ASN A 33 6.97 12.79 -28.06
CA ASN A 33 6.13 12.51 -26.92
C ASN A 33 5.94 10.98 -26.82
N ARG A 34 6.96 10.27 -26.32
CA ARG A 34 6.82 8.92 -25.84
C ARG A 34 5.94 9.12 -24.62
N THR A 35 4.64 8.95 -24.82
CA THR A 35 3.75 8.55 -23.76
C THR A 35 4.39 7.32 -23.14
N ARG A 36 5.23 7.55 -22.13
CA ARG A 36 5.69 6.54 -21.20
C ARG A 36 4.40 5.81 -20.84
N PRO A 37 4.24 4.51 -21.15
CA PRO A 37 3.03 3.81 -20.74
C PRO A 37 2.89 4.13 -19.26
N MET A 38 1.76 4.71 -18.88
CA MET A 38 1.43 4.93 -17.48
C MET A 38 1.58 3.56 -16.84
N ARG A 39 2.74 3.32 -16.22
CA ARG A 39 2.86 2.25 -15.24
C ARG A 39 1.94 2.74 -14.14
N HIS A 40 0.67 2.32 -14.22
CA HIS A 40 -0.25 2.46 -13.11
C HIS A 40 0.53 1.96 -11.89
N ALA A 41 0.70 2.83 -10.90
CA ALA A 41 1.36 2.46 -9.67
C ALA A 41 0.76 1.12 -9.21
N ALA A 42 1.62 0.17 -8.85
CA ALA A 42 1.16 -1.16 -8.44
C ALA A 42 0.12 -0.99 -7.32
N TRP A 43 -0.95 -1.78 -7.36
CA TRP A 43 -1.93 -1.78 -6.30
C TRP A 43 -1.26 -2.37 -5.05
N ARG A 44 -1.21 -1.58 -3.97
CA ARG A 44 -0.43 -1.92 -2.78
C ARG A 44 -1.30 -2.54 -1.71
N ILE A 45 -0.94 -3.76 -1.32
CA ILE A 45 -1.60 -4.50 -0.25
C ILE A 45 -0.66 -4.56 0.94
N GLY A 46 -1.06 -3.90 2.03
CA GLY A 46 -0.36 -3.99 3.29
C GLY A 46 -0.87 -5.15 4.14
N LEU A 47 0.04 -5.97 4.66
CA LEU A 47 -0.24 -7.01 5.63
C LEU A 47 0.09 -6.47 7.02
N ARG A 48 -0.94 -6.29 7.86
CA ARG A 48 -0.76 -5.84 9.23
C ARG A 48 -0.83 -7.02 10.18
N VAL A 49 0.23 -7.20 10.96
CA VAL A 49 0.45 -8.43 11.71
C VAL A 49 -0.06 -8.32 13.14
N TRP A 50 -0.86 -9.28 13.59
CA TRP A 50 -1.37 -9.38 14.96
C TRP A 50 -1.14 -10.81 15.50
N GLY A 51 -0.02 -11.02 16.19
CA GLY A 51 0.33 -12.31 16.78
C GLY A 51 1.04 -13.30 15.84
N PHE A 52 1.32 -12.91 14.60
CA PHE A 52 2.31 -13.61 13.76
C PHE A 52 3.67 -12.92 13.86
N ALA A 53 4.75 -13.67 13.64
CA ALA A 53 6.07 -13.09 13.50
C ALA A 53 6.21 -12.45 12.11
N GLU A 54 6.87 -11.30 12.00
CA GLU A 54 7.09 -10.66 10.69
C GLU A 54 7.94 -11.53 9.77
N SER A 55 8.91 -12.29 10.29
CA SER A 55 9.73 -13.23 9.51
C SER A 55 8.88 -14.33 8.86
N GLU A 56 7.88 -14.83 9.58
CA GLU A 56 6.91 -15.81 9.11
C GLU A 56 6.08 -15.23 7.95
N VAL A 57 5.52 -14.03 8.12
CA VAL A 57 4.72 -13.36 7.08
C VAL A 57 5.57 -12.97 5.86
N ASN A 58 6.80 -12.53 6.07
CA ASN A 58 7.74 -12.21 4.98
C ASN A 58 8.09 -13.42 4.12
N ALA A 59 8.09 -14.63 4.69
CA ALA A 59 8.26 -15.84 3.88
C ALA A 59 7.08 -16.02 2.93
N TRP A 60 5.84 -15.85 3.43
CA TRP A 60 4.61 -16.03 2.64
C TRP A 60 4.46 -15.03 1.50
N ILE A 61 4.90 -13.79 1.71
CA ILE A 61 4.79 -12.72 0.70
C ILE A 61 5.39 -13.14 -0.64
N ARG A 62 6.46 -13.95 -0.64
CA ARG A 62 7.17 -14.40 -1.85
C ARG A 62 6.29 -15.22 -2.78
N ASP A 63 5.29 -15.91 -2.23
CA ASP A 63 4.41 -16.82 -2.95
C ASP A 63 3.02 -16.21 -3.23
N LEU A 64 2.85 -14.92 -2.93
CA LEU A 64 1.62 -14.18 -3.25
C LEU A 64 1.63 -13.67 -4.71
N PRO A 65 0.47 -13.58 -5.37
CA PRO A 65 0.39 -13.19 -6.77
C PRO A 65 0.84 -11.73 -6.98
N VAL A 66 1.74 -11.47 -7.93
CA VAL A 66 2.23 -10.11 -8.24
C VAL A 66 1.68 -9.51 -9.54
N LEU A 67 1.03 -10.31 -10.39
CA LEU A 67 0.37 -9.91 -11.65
C LEU A 67 1.23 -8.94 -12.50
N ASP A 68 2.33 -9.43 -13.06
CA ASP A 68 3.28 -8.64 -13.87
C ASP A 68 3.79 -7.37 -13.14
N GLY A 69 3.96 -7.46 -11.82
CA GLY A 69 4.39 -6.36 -10.96
C GLY A 69 3.31 -5.30 -10.71
N SER A 70 2.06 -5.61 -11.05
CA SER A 70 0.93 -4.71 -10.87
C SER A 70 0.27 -4.81 -9.51
N LEU A 71 0.58 -5.87 -8.77
CA LEU A 71 0.15 -6.12 -7.40
C LEU A 71 1.40 -6.21 -6.53
N CYS A 72 1.42 -5.45 -5.43
CA CYS A 72 2.54 -5.44 -4.49
C CYS A 72 2.03 -5.77 -3.10
N TRP A 73 2.83 -6.56 -2.35
CA TRP A 73 2.54 -6.99 -0.99
C TRP A 73 3.67 -6.56 -0.08
N GLU A 74 3.35 -5.97 1.06
CA GLU A 74 4.33 -5.52 2.04
C GLU A 74 3.77 -5.66 3.45
N ILE A 75 4.64 -5.78 4.46
CA ILE A 75 4.21 -5.66 5.85
C ILE A 75 3.94 -4.18 6.15
N ALA A 76 2.73 -3.87 6.61
CA ALA A 76 2.32 -2.52 6.96
C ALA A 76 2.71 -2.18 8.40
N HIS A 77 3.80 -1.42 8.57
CA HIS A 77 4.27 -0.97 9.89
C HIS A 77 3.55 0.30 10.37
N GLN A 78 3.10 1.15 9.45
CA GLN A 78 2.44 2.41 9.82
C GLN A 78 1.02 2.16 10.33
N ARG A 79 0.66 2.81 11.44
CA ARG A 79 -0.65 2.62 12.08
C ARG A 79 -1.80 3.02 11.18
N ASP A 80 -1.58 4.01 10.33
CA ASP A 80 -2.55 4.52 9.38
C ASP A 80 -2.47 3.81 8.03
N GLY A 81 -1.62 2.80 7.84
CA GLY A 81 -1.46 2.11 6.55
C GLY A 81 -1.17 3.04 5.37
N SER A 82 -0.48 4.17 5.60
CA SER A 82 -0.21 5.16 4.57
C SER A 82 0.43 4.54 3.32
N GLY A 83 -0.13 4.86 2.16
CA GLY A 83 0.33 4.38 0.86
C GLY A 83 -0.19 3.01 0.43
N ALA A 84 -0.90 2.28 1.29
CA ALA A 84 -1.58 1.04 0.90
C ALA A 84 -3.00 1.32 0.40
N ASP A 85 -3.37 0.66 -0.70
CA ASP A 85 -4.73 0.73 -1.25
C ASP A 85 -5.69 -0.26 -0.56
N MET A 86 -5.12 -1.30 0.05
CA MET A 86 -5.82 -2.29 0.87
C MET A 86 -4.94 -2.71 2.04
N ILE A 87 -5.54 -2.93 3.21
CA ILE A 87 -4.87 -3.54 4.35
C ILE A 87 -5.58 -4.84 4.74
N ILE A 88 -4.79 -5.89 4.95
CA ILE A 88 -5.21 -7.17 5.49
C ILE A 88 -4.59 -7.34 6.87
N HIS A 89 -5.44 -7.38 7.89
CA HIS A 89 -5.06 -7.70 9.26
C HIS A 89 -4.92 -9.22 9.39
N LEU A 90 -3.68 -9.71 9.48
CA LEU A 90 -3.39 -11.11 9.76
C LEU A 90 -3.46 -11.33 11.27
N VAL A 91 -4.49 -12.03 11.74
CA VAL A 91 -4.79 -12.16 13.18
C VAL A 91 -4.63 -13.60 13.61
N ARG A 92 -3.63 -13.88 14.46
CA ARG A 92 -3.49 -15.16 15.15
C ARG A 92 -4.19 -15.05 16.50
N SER A 93 -5.01 -16.05 16.84
CA SER A 93 -5.59 -16.15 18.17
C SER A 93 -4.49 -16.16 19.23
N SER A 94 -4.68 -15.37 20.29
CA SER A 94 -3.78 -15.35 21.44
C SER A 94 -3.79 -16.72 22.14
N SER A 95 -2.71 -17.05 22.85
CA SER A 95 -2.57 -18.36 23.51
C SER A 95 -3.83 -18.75 24.31
N PRO A 96 -4.26 -20.03 24.26
CA PRO A 96 -5.38 -20.50 25.07
C PRO A 96 -5.21 -20.27 26.57
N ALA A 97 -3.97 -20.24 27.05
CA ALA A 97 -3.64 -19.96 28.45
C ALA A 97 -4.09 -18.57 28.91
N LEU A 98 -4.35 -17.63 27.98
CA LEU A 98 -4.82 -16.28 28.27
C LEU A 98 -6.36 -16.19 28.34
N GLY A 99 -7.06 -17.33 28.30
CA GLY A 99 -8.52 -17.41 28.37
C GLY A 99 -9.20 -17.31 27.01
N SER A 100 -10.51 -17.03 27.02
CA SER A 100 -11.35 -16.86 25.82
C SER A 100 -11.11 -15.53 25.09
N PHE A 101 -10.38 -14.60 25.72
CA PHE A 101 -10.15 -13.28 25.18
C PHE A 101 -8.93 -13.24 24.27
N CYS A 102 -9.10 -12.64 23.08
CA CYS A 102 -8.01 -12.49 22.11
C CYS A 102 -7.68 -11.01 21.91
N TRP A 103 -6.62 -10.54 22.57
CA TRP A 103 -6.11 -9.17 22.42
C TRP A 103 -5.77 -8.81 20.97
N ASN A 104 -5.26 -9.78 20.20
CA ASN A 104 -4.93 -9.58 18.78
C ASN A 104 -6.17 -9.23 17.95
N SER A 105 -7.30 -9.91 18.20
CA SER A 105 -8.54 -9.64 17.46
C SER A 105 -9.16 -8.31 17.85
N VAL A 106 -9.07 -7.91 19.12
CA VAL A 106 -9.53 -6.59 19.57
C VAL A 106 -8.69 -5.48 18.94
N GLY A 107 -7.37 -5.61 18.96
CA GLY A 107 -6.46 -4.63 18.35
C GLY A 107 -6.68 -4.48 16.84
N ALA A 108 -6.88 -5.59 16.13
CA ALA A 108 -7.22 -5.57 14.71
C ALA A 108 -8.57 -4.88 14.45
N ASN A 109 -9.60 -5.24 15.23
CA ASN A 109 -10.94 -4.66 15.10
C ASN A 109 -10.95 -3.15 15.36
N ASP A 110 -10.20 -2.69 16.36
CA ASP A 110 -10.05 -1.27 16.66
C ASP A 110 -9.30 -0.52 15.56
N ALA A 111 -8.28 -1.13 14.98
CA ALA A 111 -7.55 -0.55 13.86
C ALA A 111 -8.45 -0.40 12.62
N ILE A 112 -9.27 -1.41 12.29
CA ILE A 112 -10.26 -1.33 11.20
C ILE A 112 -11.32 -0.27 11.49
N ARG A 113 -11.81 -0.19 12.75
CA ARG A 113 -12.75 0.86 13.15
C ARG A 113 -12.17 2.26 12.96
N ALA A 114 -10.90 2.44 13.34
CA ALA A 114 -10.21 3.72 13.25
C ALA A 114 -10.03 4.19 11.79
N SER A 115 -9.94 3.27 10.83
CA SER A 115 -9.80 3.57 9.41
C SER A 115 -11.12 3.69 8.64
N ARG A 116 -12.28 3.70 9.32
CA ARG A 116 -13.61 3.78 8.67
C ARG A 116 -13.82 4.98 7.73
N TRP A 117 -13.02 6.03 7.87
CA TRP A 117 -13.08 7.24 7.03
C TRP A 117 -12.02 7.24 5.93
N SER A 118 -11.21 6.19 5.83
CA SER A 118 -10.27 5.97 4.75
C SER A 118 -11.00 5.52 3.49
N SER A 119 -10.48 5.90 2.32
CA SER A 119 -10.95 5.39 1.03
C SER A 119 -10.43 3.98 0.70
N ARG A 120 -9.58 3.40 1.56
CA ARG A 120 -8.97 2.08 1.36
C ARG A 120 -9.87 0.95 1.87
N VAL A 121 -9.65 -0.25 1.33
CA VAL A 121 -10.32 -1.46 1.80
C VAL A 121 -9.57 -2.05 2.99
N GLU A 122 -10.30 -2.43 4.02
CA GLU A 122 -9.77 -3.00 5.26
C GLU A 122 -10.44 -4.35 5.52
N MET A 123 -9.65 -5.39 5.75
CA MET A 123 -10.17 -6.71 6.09
C MET A 123 -9.27 -7.45 7.08
N ALA A 124 -9.82 -8.45 7.76
CA ALA A 124 -9.09 -9.33 8.64
C ALA A 124 -9.13 -10.78 8.15
N LEU A 125 -7.99 -11.48 8.26
CA LEU A 125 -7.89 -12.92 8.15
C LEU A 125 -7.54 -13.48 9.54
N PHE A 126 -8.49 -14.15 10.17
CA PHE A 126 -8.35 -14.70 11.51
C PHE A 126 -8.02 -16.19 11.49
N SER A 127 -6.97 -16.56 12.22
CA SER A 127 -6.52 -17.93 12.45
C SER A 127 -6.68 -18.30 13.92
N GLY A 128 -7.63 -19.19 14.20
CA GLY A 128 -7.93 -19.72 15.52
C GLY A 128 -9.41 -19.98 15.73
N ASP A 129 -9.80 -20.10 16.99
CA ASP A 129 -11.19 -20.39 17.37
C ASP A 129 -12.11 -19.19 17.16
N VAL A 130 -13.21 -19.40 16.41
CA VAL A 130 -14.23 -18.40 16.10
C VAL A 130 -14.87 -17.79 17.34
N THR A 131 -14.94 -18.53 18.45
CA THR A 131 -15.49 -18.05 19.73
C THR A 131 -14.66 -16.91 20.33
N ARG A 132 -13.41 -16.74 19.86
CA ARG A 132 -12.48 -15.70 20.30
C ARG A 132 -12.50 -14.46 19.41
N LEU A 133 -13.36 -14.44 18.39
CA LEU A 133 -13.61 -13.23 17.63
C LEU A 133 -14.38 -12.20 18.48
N PRO A 134 -14.18 -10.90 18.23
CA PRO A 134 -15.00 -9.86 18.84
C PRO A 134 -16.48 -10.08 18.48
N GLN A 135 -17.37 -9.81 19.44
CA GLN A 135 -18.81 -9.87 19.20
C GLN A 135 -19.25 -8.85 18.13
N VAL A 136 -18.70 -7.64 18.19
CA VAL A 136 -18.90 -6.59 17.18
C VAL A 136 -17.67 -6.50 16.30
N ARG A 137 -17.86 -6.66 14.99
CA ARG A 137 -16.78 -6.66 14.00
C ARG A 137 -16.95 -5.51 13.01
N TYR A 138 -15.87 -4.76 12.78
CA TYR A 138 -15.79 -3.75 11.74
C TYR A 138 -15.05 -4.30 10.51
N GLY A 139 -15.48 -3.88 9.33
CA GLY A 139 -14.91 -4.34 8.06
C GLY A 139 -15.22 -5.80 7.74
N LEU A 140 -14.49 -6.35 6.77
CA LEU A 140 -14.65 -7.75 6.34
C LEU A 140 -13.77 -8.67 7.19
N TRP A 141 -14.34 -9.77 7.67
CA TRP A 141 -13.61 -10.81 8.40
C TRP A 141 -13.70 -12.14 7.67
N ALA A 142 -12.56 -12.73 7.37
CA ALA A 142 -12.41 -14.08 6.86
C ALA A 142 -11.78 -14.98 7.93
N MET A 143 -12.23 -16.23 7.97
CA MET A 143 -11.68 -17.26 8.85
C MET A 143 -10.75 -18.17 8.06
N ALA A 144 -9.56 -18.47 8.59
CA ALA A 144 -8.71 -19.52 8.06
C ALA A 144 -9.30 -20.92 8.30
N GLY A 145 -10.15 -21.07 9.33
CA GLY A 145 -10.73 -22.34 9.72
C GLY A 145 -9.64 -23.32 10.18
N THR A 146 -9.65 -24.53 9.62
CA THR A 146 -8.63 -25.56 9.88
C THR A 146 -7.38 -25.42 9.00
N ARG A 147 -7.35 -24.46 8.06
CA ARG A 147 -6.23 -24.27 7.14
C ARG A 147 -5.10 -23.48 7.80
N PRO A 148 -3.83 -23.72 7.42
CA PRO A 148 -2.75 -22.81 7.74
C PRO A 148 -3.07 -21.39 7.26
N ALA A 149 -2.66 -20.38 8.03
CA ALA A 149 -2.94 -18.98 7.74
C ALA A 149 -2.36 -18.54 6.38
N GLU A 150 -1.18 -19.05 6.03
CA GLU A 150 -0.56 -18.88 4.71
C GLU A 150 -1.46 -19.36 3.58
N SER A 151 -1.95 -20.60 3.65
CA SER A 151 -2.82 -21.17 2.61
C SER A 151 -4.15 -20.42 2.53
N ALA A 152 -4.68 -19.95 3.66
CA ALA A 152 -5.87 -19.12 3.71
C ALA A 152 -5.63 -17.73 3.07
N LEU A 153 -4.46 -17.13 3.31
CA LEU A 153 -4.05 -15.87 2.67
C LEU A 153 -3.89 -16.04 1.16
N HIS A 154 -3.28 -17.12 0.70
CA HIS A 154 -3.17 -17.43 -0.73
C HIS A 154 -4.56 -17.64 -1.35
N THR A 155 -5.45 -18.37 -0.67
CA THR A 155 -6.83 -18.56 -1.13
C THR A 155 -7.55 -17.21 -1.24
N LEU A 156 -7.39 -16.35 -0.24
CA LEU A 156 -7.98 -15.01 -0.24
C LEU A 156 -7.42 -14.15 -1.37
N ALA A 157 -6.11 -14.23 -1.62
CA ALA A 157 -5.46 -13.54 -2.71
C ALA A 157 -6.07 -13.92 -4.06
N GLN A 158 -6.21 -15.21 -4.33
CA GLN A 158 -6.74 -15.72 -5.60
C GLN A 158 -8.26 -15.49 -5.75
N ALA A 159 -9.04 -15.71 -4.69
CA ALA A 159 -10.50 -15.72 -4.79
C ALA A 159 -11.14 -14.34 -4.65
N VAL A 160 -10.47 -13.40 -3.97
CA VAL A 160 -11.05 -12.08 -3.64
C VAL A 160 -10.21 -10.97 -4.22
N ILE A 161 -8.92 -10.94 -3.91
CA ILE A 161 -8.06 -9.80 -4.17
C ILE A 161 -7.76 -9.65 -5.65
N VAL A 162 -7.30 -10.71 -6.32
CA VAL A 162 -7.01 -10.69 -7.75
C VAL A 162 -8.27 -10.32 -8.57
N PRO A 163 -9.46 -10.92 -8.34
CA PRO A 163 -10.68 -10.48 -9.02
C PRO A 163 -11.05 -9.02 -8.76
N GLN A 164 -10.90 -8.52 -7.53
CA GLN A 164 -11.15 -7.12 -7.21
C GLN A 164 -10.18 -6.18 -7.94
N PHE A 165 -8.90 -6.54 -7.97
CA PHE A 165 -7.88 -5.81 -8.71
C PHE A 165 -8.21 -5.69 -10.20
N LEU A 166 -8.54 -6.83 -10.83
CA LEU A 166 -8.87 -6.87 -12.25
C LEU A 166 -10.12 -6.04 -12.57
N ARG A 167 -11.16 -6.12 -11.71
CA ARG A 167 -12.35 -5.27 -11.84
C ARG A 167 -12.03 -3.78 -11.74
N ARG A 168 -11.18 -3.38 -10.78
CA ARG A 168 -10.73 -1.98 -10.65
C ARG A 168 -10.00 -1.52 -11.91
N ARG A 169 -9.11 -2.34 -12.47
CA ARG A 169 -8.41 -2.02 -13.71
C ARG A 169 -9.35 -1.80 -14.89
N VAL A 170 -10.37 -2.64 -15.05
CA VAL A 170 -11.38 -2.45 -16.11
C VAL A 170 -12.08 -1.11 -15.91
N THR A 171 -12.57 -0.81 -14.70
CA THR A 171 -13.27 0.46 -14.43
C THR A 171 -12.38 1.70 -14.63
N GLN A 172 -11.09 1.61 -14.34
CA GLN A 172 -10.13 2.70 -14.56
C GLN A 172 -9.74 2.83 -16.04
N GLY A 173 -9.64 1.73 -16.78
CA GLY A 173 -9.36 1.71 -18.22
C GLY A 173 -10.52 2.19 -19.10
N THR A 174 -11.77 2.07 -18.62
CA THR A 174 -12.97 2.57 -19.33
C THR A 174 -13.26 4.06 -19.07
N GLY A 175 -12.48 4.72 -18.19
CA GLY A 175 -12.72 6.11 -17.74
C GLY A 175 -12.33 7.24 -18.70
N ALA A 176 -12.06 6.97 -19.98
CA ALA A 176 -11.67 7.99 -20.96
C ALA A 176 -12.68 8.21 -22.11
N VAL A 177 -13.96 7.86 -21.93
CA VAL A 177 -15.02 8.37 -22.83
C VAL A 177 -15.67 9.57 -22.16
N ARG A 178 -15.09 10.74 -22.42
CA ARG A 178 -15.73 12.03 -22.12
C ARG A 178 -16.94 12.14 -23.05
N VAL A 179 -18.11 11.71 -22.59
CA VAL A 179 -19.37 12.05 -23.27
C VAL A 179 -19.55 13.55 -23.10
N VAL A 180 -19.11 14.30 -24.11
CA VAL A 180 -19.40 15.74 -24.20
C VAL A 180 -20.87 15.85 -24.56
N PRO A 181 -21.73 16.42 -23.70
CA PRO A 181 -23.12 16.66 -24.08
C PRO A 181 -23.12 17.67 -25.23
N ARG A 182 -23.62 17.26 -26.39
CA ARG A 182 -23.94 18.20 -27.48
C ARG A 182 -25.00 19.17 -26.95
N ARG A 183 -24.60 20.42 -26.67
CA ARG A 183 -25.56 21.52 -26.54
C ARG A 183 -26.23 21.68 -27.91
N LEU A 184 -27.50 21.27 -28.00
CA LEU A 184 -28.39 21.76 -29.05
C LEU A 184 -28.56 23.26 -28.82
N ALA A 185 -27.97 24.08 -29.68
CA ALA A 185 -28.26 25.49 -29.74
C ALA A 185 -29.70 25.65 -30.23
N LEU A 186 -30.58 26.14 -29.37
CA LEU A 186 -31.92 26.58 -29.74
C LEU A 186 -31.77 27.95 -30.39
N VAL A 187 -31.89 28.02 -31.71
CA VAL A 187 -32.04 29.28 -32.45
C VAL A 187 -33.49 29.73 -32.28
N ARG A 188 -33.70 30.93 -31.76
CA ARG A 188 -34.95 31.68 -31.85
C ARG A 188 -34.68 32.99 -32.55
#